data_AF-L1II08-F1
#
_entry.id   AF-L1II08-F1
#
_cell.length_a   1.000
_cell.length_b   1.000
_cell.length_c   1.000
_cell.angle_alpha   90.00
_cell.angle_beta   90.00
_cell.angle_gamma   90.00
#
_symmetry.space_group_name_H-M   'P 1'
#
loop_
_entity.id
_entity.type
_entity.pdbx_description
1 polymer ?
#
loop_
_entity_poly.entity_id
_entity_poly.type
_entity_poly.pdbx_seq_one_letter_code
_entity_poly.pdbx_strand_id
1 'polypeptide(L)'
;MGSYVPSSCHTQKKEDGEKCLLLCENEFMRRTGSVRVSLRDHQWIVIPPNALSSQETIMLEAFTLDSVPAEDRKTQGTPCSQLFELSPHGARFLKPVTLNFTFAFPPEMLQGKSIQLQVLYFDDATRTWKEQKGSKVYGSTISVETDHFSRWVVSYTPADLYEPDKSKRKISAAAWVGFGFLIAFVVLCLTFLAVRWARGQSRQEEKEEEQKGPKTVSNEGVQDVELGKEITS
;
A
#
# COMPACT_ATOMS: atom_id res chain seq x y z
N MET A 1 -35.87 24.08 -12.39
CA MET A 1 -34.75 23.15 -12.12
C MET A 1 -34.16 23.55 -10.78
N GLY A 2 -34.48 22.84 -9.71
CA GLY A 2 -33.97 23.15 -8.37
C GLY A 2 -32.52 22.72 -8.27
N SER A 3 -31.61 23.66 -8.07
CA SER A 3 -30.23 23.37 -7.70
C SER A 3 -30.23 22.83 -6.27
N TYR A 4 -30.11 21.52 -6.13
CA TYR A 4 -29.80 20.88 -4.86
C TYR A 4 -28.40 21.34 -4.47
N VAL A 5 -28.32 22.26 -3.50
CA VAL A 5 -27.06 22.66 -2.87
C VAL A 5 -26.95 21.82 -1.62
N PRO A 6 -26.19 20.73 -1.63
CA PRO A 6 -26.03 20.00 -0.40
C PRO A 6 -25.18 20.83 0.57
N SER A 7 -25.68 20.87 1.80
CA SER A 7 -25.28 21.81 2.83
C SER A 7 -24.68 21.01 3.97
N SER A 8 -23.35 21.17 4.14
CA SER A 8 -22.54 20.82 5.31
C SER A 8 -21.93 19.42 5.39
N CYS A 9 -20.73 19.35 6.00
CA CYS A 9 -20.24 18.10 6.55
C CYS A 9 -21.20 17.67 7.67
N HIS A 10 -22.02 16.65 7.44
CA HIS A 10 -22.87 16.08 8.46
C HIS A 10 -22.05 15.08 9.28
N THR A 11 -21.79 15.44 10.54
CA THR A 11 -21.26 14.51 11.54
C THR A 11 -22.43 13.84 12.22
N GLN A 12 -22.67 12.58 11.90
CA GLN A 12 -23.58 11.75 12.69
C GLN A 12 -22.79 11.01 13.74
N LYS A 13 -22.92 11.44 15.00
CA LYS A 13 -22.42 10.69 16.15
C LYS A 13 -23.43 9.59 16.49
N LYS A 14 -22.97 8.34 16.64
CA LYS A 14 -23.80 7.31 17.29
C LYS A 14 -23.88 7.56 18.80
N GLU A 15 -24.92 7.01 19.43
CA GLU A 15 -25.23 7.18 20.87
C GLU A 15 -24.08 6.78 21.81
N ASP A 16 -23.15 5.93 21.36
CA ASP A 16 -21.96 5.50 22.11
C ASP A 16 -20.80 6.51 22.10
N GLY A 17 -20.82 7.51 21.21
CA GLY A 17 -19.72 8.46 21.01
C GLY A 17 -18.41 7.82 20.53
N GLU A 18 -18.43 6.53 20.17
CA GLU A 18 -17.28 5.75 19.69
C GLU A 18 -17.21 5.74 18.17
N LYS A 19 -18.30 6.10 17.50
CA LYS A 19 -18.39 6.12 16.04
C LYS A 19 -18.93 7.45 15.54
N CYS A 20 -18.20 8.07 14.63
CA CYS A 20 -18.60 9.27 13.90
C CYS A 20 -18.62 8.97 12.41
N LEU A 21 -19.78 9.16 11.78
CA LEU A 21 -19.89 9.12 10.34
C LEU A 21 -19.80 10.54 9.79
N LEU A 22 -18.88 10.74 8.85
CA LEU A 22 -18.66 12.01 8.16
C LEU A 22 -19.05 11.88 6.70
N LEU A 23 -20.10 12.61 6.35
CA LEU A 23 -20.42 12.90 4.96
C LEU A 23 -19.81 14.26 4.65
N CYS A 24 -18.64 14.30 4.03
CA CYS A 24 -18.01 15.57 3.67
C CYS A 24 -18.04 15.80 2.17
N GLU A 25 -18.57 16.97 1.80
CA GLU A 25 -18.63 17.41 0.42
C GLU A 25 -17.49 18.38 0.13
N ASN A 26 -16.81 18.12 -0.98
CA ASN A 26 -15.64 18.90 -1.36
C ASN A 26 -15.98 20.39 -1.57
N GLU A 27 -17.15 20.70 -2.14
CA GLU A 27 -17.60 22.09 -2.32
C GLU A 27 -17.78 22.84 -1.00
N PHE A 28 -18.27 22.17 0.03
CA PHE A 28 -18.42 22.76 1.35
C PHE A 28 -17.06 23.13 1.96
N MET A 29 -16.10 22.19 1.93
CA MET A 29 -14.74 22.40 2.44
C MET A 29 -14.01 23.55 1.75
N ARG A 30 -14.26 23.77 0.45
CA ARG A 30 -13.70 24.92 -0.28
C ARG A 30 -14.18 26.26 0.27
N ARG A 31 -15.39 26.34 0.82
CA ARG A 31 -15.98 27.58 1.36
C ARG A 31 -15.61 27.80 2.82
N THR A 32 -15.56 26.73 3.63
CA THR A 32 -15.39 26.82 5.08
C THR A 32 -13.95 26.62 5.55
N GLY A 33 -13.06 26.12 4.69
CA GLY A 33 -11.68 25.82 5.05
C GLY A 33 -11.53 24.41 5.62
N SER A 34 -10.55 24.23 6.50
CA SER A 34 -10.32 22.93 7.12
C SER A 34 -11.43 22.58 8.10
N VAL A 35 -11.89 21.33 8.08
CA VAL A 35 -12.89 20.82 9.02
C VAL A 35 -12.21 19.95 10.06
N ARG A 36 -12.51 20.23 11.34
CA ARG A 36 -12.09 19.42 12.47
C ARG A 36 -13.23 18.47 12.86
N VAL A 37 -12.90 17.19 12.98
CA VAL A 37 -13.85 16.19 13.48
C VAL A 37 -13.22 15.48 14.66
N SER A 38 -13.87 15.62 15.82
CA SER A 38 -13.43 15.03 17.07
C SER A 38 -14.22 13.77 17.38
N LEU A 39 -13.49 12.71 17.69
CA LEU A 39 -14.00 11.46 18.22
C LEU A 39 -13.72 11.47 19.73
N ARG A 40 -14.77 11.71 20.52
CA ARG A 40 -14.65 12.15 21.93
C ARG A 40 -13.75 13.39 22.06
N ASP A 41 -13.16 13.61 23.24
CA ASP A 41 -12.30 14.76 23.54
C ASP A 41 -10.79 14.46 23.37
N HIS A 42 -10.43 13.24 22.99
CA HIS A 42 -9.04 12.76 23.00
C HIS A 42 -8.47 12.47 21.62
N GLN A 43 -9.28 12.38 20.57
CA GLN A 43 -8.81 12.06 19.22
C GLN A 43 -9.56 12.92 18.22
N TRP A 44 -8.85 13.47 17.24
CA TRP A 44 -9.50 14.22 16.18
C TRP A 44 -8.68 14.25 14.90
N ILE A 45 -9.41 14.38 13.80
CA ILE A 45 -8.86 14.60 12.47
C ILE A 45 -9.08 16.06 12.06
N VAL A 46 -8.12 16.63 11.35
CA VAL A 46 -8.27 17.89 10.62
C VAL A 46 -8.13 17.59 9.14
N ILE A 47 -9.22 17.81 8.40
CA ILE A 47 -9.31 17.55 6.97
C ILE A 47 -9.18 18.90 6.24
N PRO A 48 -8.15 19.12 5.41
CA PRO A 48 -8.03 20.38 4.68
C PRO A 48 -8.93 20.42 3.42
N PRO A 49 -9.13 21.60 2.82
CA PRO A 49 -9.88 21.74 1.57
C PRO A 49 -9.27 20.93 0.42
N ASN A 50 -10.12 20.22 -0.31
CA ASN A 50 -9.74 19.32 -1.40
C ASN A 50 -8.87 18.13 -0.96
N ALA A 51 -8.97 17.68 0.29
CA ALA A 51 -8.38 16.41 0.71
C ALA A 51 -9.15 15.20 0.17
N LEU A 52 -10.39 15.37 -0.29
CA LEU A 52 -11.22 14.32 -0.86
C LEU A 52 -11.47 14.57 -2.34
N SER A 53 -11.52 13.48 -3.12
CA SER A 53 -11.70 13.52 -4.57
C SER A 53 -13.14 13.77 -4.99
N SER A 54 -14.08 13.22 -4.21
CA SER A 54 -15.52 13.26 -4.44
C SER A 54 -16.26 13.30 -3.10
N GLN A 55 -17.58 13.13 -3.14
CA GLN A 55 -18.39 12.93 -1.94
C GLN A 55 -18.13 11.53 -1.39
N GLU A 56 -17.26 11.44 -0.39
CA GLU A 56 -16.90 10.18 0.27
C GLU A 56 -17.43 10.19 1.70
N THR A 57 -18.02 9.06 2.10
CA THR A 57 -18.40 8.80 3.49
C THR A 57 -17.18 8.27 4.23
N ILE A 58 -16.64 9.07 5.13
CA ILE A 58 -15.54 8.67 6.01
C ILE A 58 -16.14 8.19 7.31
N MET A 59 -15.75 7.01 7.75
CA MET A 59 -16.10 6.50 9.06
C MET A 59 -14.91 6.65 10.00
N LEU A 60 -15.16 7.27 11.15
CA LEU A 60 -14.20 7.40 12.25
C LEU A 60 -14.70 6.55 13.40
N GLU A 61 -13.87 5.64 13.88
CA GLU A 61 -14.24 4.76 15.00
C GLU A 61 -13.09 4.63 15.99
N ALA A 62 -13.43 4.56 17.27
CA ALA A 62 -12.48 4.39 18.36
C ALA A 62 -12.83 3.11 19.11
N PHE A 63 -11.82 2.28 19.32
CA PHE A 63 -12.00 1.01 20.03
C PHE A 63 -10.72 0.61 20.77
N THR A 64 -10.83 -0.40 21.63
CA THR A 64 -9.68 -0.92 22.38
C THR A 64 -8.92 -1.93 21.54
N LEU A 65 -7.62 -2.12 21.81
CA LEU A 65 -6.82 -3.11 21.08
C LEU A 65 -7.37 -4.55 21.25
N ASP A 66 -8.11 -4.79 22.33
CA ASP A 66 -8.74 -6.09 22.61
C ASP A 66 -9.90 -6.43 21.68
N SER A 67 -10.47 -5.46 20.95
CA SER A 67 -11.48 -5.74 19.92
C SER A 67 -10.86 -6.24 18.61
N VAL A 68 -9.54 -6.12 18.45
CA VAL A 68 -8.82 -6.57 17.25
C VAL A 68 -8.47 -8.07 17.35
N PRO A 69 -8.45 -8.83 16.24
CA PRO A 69 -7.97 -10.22 16.23
C PRO A 69 -6.59 -10.37 16.89
N ALA A 70 -6.38 -11.43 17.67
CA ALA A 70 -5.20 -11.59 18.52
C ALA A 70 -3.87 -11.56 17.73
N GLU A 71 -3.89 -12.07 16.49
CA GLU A 71 -2.75 -12.05 15.59
C GLU A 71 -2.33 -10.64 15.16
N ASP A 72 -3.29 -9.71 15.12
CA ASP A 72 -3.09 -8.31 14.71
C ASP A 72 -2.75 -7.40 15.91
N ARG A 73 -2.82 -7.90 17.15
CA ARG A 73 -2.57 -7.08 18.36
C ARG A 73 -1.11 -6.75 18.61
N LYS A 74 -0.18 -7.43 17.92
CA LYS A 74 1.26 -7.27 18.14
C LYS A 74 1.74 -5.94 17.60
N THR A 75 1.75 -4.92 18.46
CA THR A 75 2.30 -3.58 18.17
C THR A 75 3.78 -3.49 18.53
N GLN A 76 4.47 -2.48 17.99
CA GLN A 76 5.81 -2.12 18.44
C GLN A 76 5.67 -1.23 19.68
N GLY A 77 6.15 -1.70 20.83
CA GLY A 77 6.00 -1.03 22.12
C GLY A 77 4.64 -1.30 22.80
N THR A 78 4.31 -0.46 23.76
CA THR A 78 3.07 -0.56 24.55
C THR A 78 2.08 0.52 24.10
N PRO A 79 0.87 0.15 23.62
CA PRO A 79 -0.19 1.09 23.29
C PRO A 79 -0.56 1.99 24.47
N CYS A 80 -0.73 3.29 24.21
CA CYS A 80 -1.09 4.29 25.20
C CYS A 80 -2.27 5.21 24.78
N SER A 81 -2.87 4.92 23.63
CA SER A 81 -4.15 5.48 23.20
C SER A 81 -5.14 4.35 22.87
N GLN A 82 -6.42 4.69 22.74
CA GLN A 82 -7.35 3.82 22.02
C GLN A 82 -6.93 3.74 20.55
N LEU A 83 -7.39 2.71 19.85
CA LEU A 83 -7.25 2.62 18.42
C LEU A 83 -8.22 3.59 17.77
N PHE A 84 -7.78 4.17 16.67
CA PHE A 84 -8.54 5.09 15.85
C PHE A 84 -8.56 4.54 14.44
N GLU A 85 -9.74 4.24 13.91
CA GLU A 85 -9.89 3.72 12.56
C GLU A 85 -10.48 4.76 11.62
N LEU A 86 -9.85 4.86 10.45
CA LEU A 86 -10.39 5.53 9.28
C LEU A 86 -10.80 4.47 8.27
N SER A 87 -12.09 4.41 7.96
CA SER A 87 -12.63 3.51 6.93
C SER A 87 -13.33 4.31 5.81
N PRO A 88 -13.37 3.79 4.58
CA PRO A 88 -12.98 2.43 4.16
C PRO A 88 -11.45 2.22 4.05
N HIS A 89 -10.99 1.01 4.36
CA HIS A 89 -9.57 0.62 4.23
C HIS A 89 -9.07 0.71 2.79
N GLY A 90 -7.82 1.11 2.62
CA GLY A 90 -7.17 1.23 1.30
C GLY A 90 -7.50 2.52 0.53
N ALA A 91 -8.47 3.32 1.00
CA ALA A 91 -8.71 4.66 0.47
C ALA A 91 -7.55 5.62 0.81
N ARG A 92 -7.46 6.71 0.05
CA ARG A 92 -6.44 7.76 0.23
C ARG A 92 -7.04 9.15 0.07
N PHE A 93 -6.55 10.08 0.88
CA PHE A 93 -6.79 11.50 0.72
C PHE A 93 -5.92 12.06 -0.42
N LEU A 94 -6.45 13.01 -1.16
CA LEU A 94 -5.72 13.78 -2.17
C LEU A 94 -4.69 14.75 -1.56
N LYS A 95 -4.92 15.15 -0.31
CA LYS A 95 -4.01 15.98 0.47
C LYS A 95 -3.86 15.39 1.87
N PRO A 96 -2.67 15.51 2.49
CA PRO A 96 -2.49 15.02 3.86
C PRO A 96 -3.50 15.62 4.82
N VAL A 97 -4.10 14.77 5.65
CA VAL A 97 -4.92 15.14 6.80
C VAL A 97 -4.06 15.09 8.05
N THR A 98 -4.43 15.86 9.08
CA THR A 98 -3.73 15.82 10.37
C THR A 98 -4.53 14.98 11.36
N LEU A 99 -3.94 13.88 11.84
CA LEU A 99 -4.46 13.11 12.96
C LEU A 99 -3.86 13.63 14.25
N ASN A 100 -4.67 13.69 15.29
CA ASN A 100 -4.27 14.16 16.60
C ASN A 100 -4.78 13.20 17.67
N PHE A 101 -3.90 12.88 18.61
CA PHE A 101 -4.16 11.94 19.68
C PHE A 101 -3.70 12.53 20.99
N THR A 102 -4.55 12.50 22.00
CA THR A 102 -4.20 12.78 23.39
C THR A 102 -3.78 11.48 24.05
N PHE A 103 -2.67 11.53 24.79
CA PHE A 103 -2.16 10.41 25.58
C PHE A 103 -2.03 10.80 27.05
N ALA A 104 -2.16 9.82 27.94
CA ALA A 104 -2.27 10.06 29.39
C ALA A 104 -0.91 9.96 30.12
N PHE A 105 0.18 10.43 29.51
CA PHE A 105 1.48 10.47 30.19
C PHE A 105 1.74 11.80 30.87
N PRO A 106 2.39 11.79 32.05
CA PRO A 106 3.02 12.99 32.60
C PRO A 106 4.05 13.50 31.58
N PRO A 107 4.01 14.79 31.15
CA PRO A 107 5.00 15.36 30.22
C PRO A 107 6.46 15.17 30.67
N GLU A 108 6.69 15.01 31.98
CA GLU A 108 7.98 14.75 32.60
C GLU A 108 8.62 13.44 32.10
N MET A 109 7.80 12.44 31.76
CA MET A 109 8.27 11.18 31.18
C MET A 109 8.87 11.38 29.78
N LEU A 110 8.39 12.37 29.03
CA LEU A 110 8.93 12.73 27.72
C LEU A 110 10.20 13.58 27.84
N GLN A 111 10.29 14.42 28.87
CA GLN A 111 11.42 15.34 29.08
C GLN A 111 12.71 14.61 29.48
N GLY A 112 12.60 13.44 30.12
CA GLY A 112 13.74 12.62 30.54
C GLY A 112 14.31 11.66 29.47
N LYS A 113 13.77 11.65 28.25
CA LYS A 113 14.11 10.67 27.17
C LYS A 113 14.01 9.20 27.61
N SER A 114 13.23 8.87 28.63
CA SER A 114 13.09 7.48 29.08
C SER A 114 12.16 6.68 28.15
N ILE A 115 11.27 7.37 27.44
CA ILE A 115 10.34 6.77 26.49
C ILE A 115 10.40 7.46 25.13
N GLN A 116 10.29 6.67 24.08
CA GLN A 116 10.04 7.11 22.72
C GLN A 116 8.56 6.93 22.42
N LEU A 117 7.88 8.03 22.06
CA LEU A 117 6.48 8.00 21.63
C LEU A 117 6.41 7.88 20.10
N GLN A 118 5.55 7.00 19.61
CA GLN A 118 5.40 6.72 18.19
C GLN A 118 3.93 6.57 17.82
N VAL A 119 3.56 7.09 16.65
CA VAL A 119 2.25 6.80 16.06
C VAL A 119 2.43 5.61 15.13
N LEU A 120 1.63 4.57 15.31
CA LEU A 120 1.63 3.39 14.48
C LEU A 120 0.37 3.38 13.60
N TYR A 121 0.51 2.87 12.39
CA TYR A 121 -0.61 2.51 11.52
C TYR A 121 -0.56 1.01 11.21
N PHE A 122 -1.72 0.39 11.02
CA PHE A 122 -1.79 -1.00 10.63
C PHE A 122 -1.71 -1.12 9.10
N ASP A 123 -0.68 -1.80 8.60
CA ASP A 123 -0.57 -2.10 7.18
C ASP A 123 -1.35 -3.38 6.87
N ASP A 124 -2.52 -3.23 6.26
CA ASP A 124 -3.40 -4.36 5.93
C ASP A 124 -2.77 -5.33 4.90
N ALA A 125 -1.81 -4.88 4.09
CA ALA A 125 -1.14 -5.74 3.11
C ALA A 125 -0.12 -6.68 3.77
N THR A 126 0.61 -6.18 4.79
CA THR A 126 1.58 -7.00 5.52
C THR A 126 1.03 -7.56 6.83
N ARG A 127 -0.18 -7.14 7.25
CA ARG A 127 -0.79 -7.42 8.56
C ARG A 127 0.13 -7.10 9.74
N THR A 128 0.78 -5.94 9.67
CA THR A 128 1.73 -5.49 10.71
C THR A 128 1.57 -4.02 11.01
N TRP A 129 1.78 -3.64 12.27
CA TRP A 129 1.90 -2.25 12.67
C TRP A 129 3.23 -1.65 12.19
N LYS A 130 3.16 -0.47 11.57
CA LYS A 130 4.30 0.30 11.07
C LYS A 130 4.32 1.69 11.68
N GLU A 131 5.51 2.21 11.92
CA GLU A 131 5.69 3.56 12.44
C GLU A 131 5.36 4.62 11.38
N GLN A 132 4.45 5.53 11.72
CA GLN A 132 4.23 6.77 10.97
C GLN A 132 5.25 7.81 11.40
N LYS A 133 6.15 8.14 10.48
CA LYS A 133 7.23 9.13 10.70
C LYS A 133 6.71 10.56 10.64
N GLY A 134 7.45 11.46 11.27
CA GLY A 134 7.16 12.90 11.23
C GLY A 134 6.07 13.36 12.19
N SER A 135 5.77 12.54 13.22
CA SER A 135 4.91 12.96 14.31
C SER A 135 5.52 14.12 15.10
N LYS A 136 4.66 14.99 15.62
CA LYS A 136 5.02 16.15 16.42
C LYS A 136 4.30 16.07 17.76
N VAL A 137 5.02 16.28 18.85
CA VAL A 137 4.45 16.23 20.21
C VAL A 137 4.35 17.63 20.77
N TYR A 138 3.17 18.01 21.26
CA TYR A 138 2.87 19.28 21.89
C TYR A 138 2.07 19.02 23.18
N GLY A 139 2.73 19.14 24.34
CA GLY A 139 2.11 18.79 25.62
C GLY A 139 1.71 17.31 25.66
N SER A 140 0.43 17.03 25.93
CA SER A 140 -0.16 15.68 25.94
C SER A 140 -0.76 15.27 24.60
N THR A 141 -0.50 16.02 23.52
CA THR A 141 -1.01 15.73 22.18
C THR A 141 0.13 15.34 21.25
N ILE A 142 -0.06 14.25 20.51
CA ILE A 142 0.79 13.88 19.37
C ILE A 142 -0.02 14.05 18.09
N SER A 143 0.57 14.74 17.12
CA SER A 143 -0.03 15.03 15.81
C SER A 143 0.79 14.39 14.71
N VAL A 144 0.13 13.88 13.68
CA VAL A 144 0.82 13.30 12.51
C VAL A 144 0.03 13.58 11.24
N GLU A 145 0.74 13.73 10.13
CA GLU A 145 0.13 13.84 8.81
C GLU A 145 0.05 12.48 8.14
N THR A 146 -1.08 12.19 7.50
CA THR A 146 -1.29 10.98 6.71
C THR A 146 -2.17 11.28 5.51
N ASP A 147 -2.07 10.47 4.48
CA ASP A 147 -2.89 10.52 3.28
C ASP A 147 -3.66 9.21 3.05
N HIS A 148 -3.64 8.26 3.98
CA HIS A 148 -4.27 6.96 3.81
C HIS A 148 -5.12 6.56 5.01
N PHE A 149 -6.11 5.73 4.70
CA PHE A 149 -7.07 5.19 5.65
C PHE A 149 -6.49 3.91 6.25
N SER A 150 -6.51 3.81 7.58
CA SER A 150 -5.92 2.71 8.34
C SER A 150 -6.44 2.74 9.78
N ARG A 151 -6.02 1.76 10.57
CA ARG A 151 -6.09 1.76 12.04
C ARG A 151 -4.84 2.40 12.59
N TRP A 152 -5.01 3.29 13.57
CA TRP A 152 -3.96 4.11 14.15
C TRP A 152 -3.92 3.89 15.65
N VAL A 153 -2.73 3.92 16.23
CA VAL A 153 -2.55 3.86 17.69
C VAL A 153 -1.28 4.60 18.08
N VAL A 154 -1.32 5.27 19.22
CA VAL A 154 -0.11 5.80 19.86
C VAL A 154 0.48 4.71 20.74
N SER A 155 1.77 4.47 20.60
CA SER A 155 2.54 3.51 21.40
C SER A 155 3.74 4.21 22.01
N TYR A 156 4.23 3.70 23.14
CA TYR A 156 5.50 4.10 23.72
C TYR A 156 6.43 2.91 23.86
N THR A 157 7.72 3.17 23.70
CA THR A 157 8.79 2.19 23.92
C THR A 157 9.82 2.79 24.85
N PRO A 158 10.37 2.07 25.84
CA PRO A 158 11.55 2.53 26.56
C PRO A 158 12.67 2.90 25.59
N ALA A 159 13.33 4.05 25.79
CA ALA A 159 14.24 4.61 24.79
C ALA A 159 15.47 3.74 24.52
N ASP A 160 15.88 2.93 25.50
CA ASP A 160 16.96 1.93 25.39
C ASP A 160 16.56 0.71 24.55
N LEU A 161 15.26 0.45 24.39
CA LEU A 161 14.70 -0.64 23.59
C LEU A 161 14.14 -0.16 22.23
N TYR A 162 14.19 1.15 21.95
CA TYR A 162 13.69 1.69 20.70
C TYR A 162 14.67 1.42 19.56
N GLU A 163 14.31 0.50 18.68
CA GLU A 163 14.99 0.29 17.41
C GLU A 163 14.22 1.00 16.28
N PRO A 164 14.75 2.09 15.70
CA PRO A 164 14.08 2.74 14.59
C PRO A 164 14.03 1.81 13.38
N ASP A 165 12.92 1.78 12.66
CA ASP A 165 12.79 0.97 11.46
C ASP A 165 13.84 1.36 10.40
N LYS A 166 14.86 0.51 10.25
CA LYS A 166 15.98 0.61 9.31
C LYS A 166 15.61 0.13 7.90
N SER A 167 14.34 -0.20 7.61
CA SER A 167 13.89 -0.81 6.34
C SER A 167 14.17 0.00 5.08
N LYS A 168 14.59 1.28 5.18
CA LYS A 168 15.11 2.06 4.05
C LYS A 168 16.64 2.06 3.99
N ARG A 169 17.30 0.89 3.98
CA ARG A 169 18.66 0.83 3.43
C ARG A 169 18.54 1.03 1.92
N LYS A 170 18.96 2.20 1.42
CA LYS A 170 19.17 2.43 -0.02
C LYS A 170 20.01 1.25 -0.52
N ILE A 171 19.50 0.51 -1.51
CA ILE A 171 20.29 -0.52 -2.21
C ILE A 171 21.57 0.16 -2.66
N SER A 172 22.72 -0.27 -2.11
CA SER A 172 23.98 0.41 -2.38
C SER A 172 24.29 0.27 -3.87
N ALA A 173 24.97 1.26 -4.45
CA ALA A 173 25.39 1.22 -5.84
C ALA A 173 26.16 -0.08 -6.19
N ALA A 174 26.83 -0.69 -5.20
CA ALA A 174 27.52 -1.98 -5.35
C ALA A 174 26.58 -3.15 -5.69
N ALA A 175 25.34 -3.17 -5.19
CA ALA A 175 24.37 -4.21 -5.52
C ALA A 175 23.86 -4.10 -6.97
N TRP A 176 23.82 -2.89 -7.54
CA TRP A 176 23.51 -2.69 -8.97
C TRP A 176 24.63 -3.20 -9.89
N VAL A 177 25.89 -3.08 -9.48
CA VAL A 177 27.04 -3.61 -10.26
C VAL A 177 27.00 -5.14 -10.34
N GLY A 178 26.61 -5.82 -9.26
CA GLY A 178 26.46 -7.28 -9.26
C GLY A 178 25.37 -7.78 -10.21
N PHE A 179 24.21 -7.12 -10.23
CA PHE A 179 23.13 -7.47 -11.17
C PHE A 179 23.49 -7.18 -12.63
N GLY A 180 24.19 -6.08 -12.90
CA GLY A 180 24.68 -5.76 -14.25
C GLY A 180 25.65 -6.82 -14.80
N PHE A 181 26.58 -7.30 -13.98
CA PHE A 181 27.52 -8.35 -14.37
C PHE A 181 26.83 -9.69 -14.64
N LEU A 182 25.83 -10.07 -13.84
CA LEU A 182 25.09 -11.31 -14.03
C LEU A 182 24.31 -11.30 -15.35
N ILE A 183 23.63 -10.19 -15.66
CA ILE A 183 22.88 -10.04 -16.91
C ILE A 183 23.84 -10.08 -18.12
N ALA A 184 24.96 -9.36 -18.05
CA ALA A 184 25.96 -9.38 -19.12
C ALA A 184 26.53 -10.79 -19.33
N PHE A 185 26.82 -11.54 -18.26
CA PHE A 185 27.31 -12.91 -18.34
C PHE A 185 26.29 -13.87 -18.96
N VAL A 186 25.01 -13.74 -18.60
CA VAL A 186 23.94 -14.55 -19.20
C VAL A 186 23.80 -14.26 -20.71
N VAL A 187 23.84 -12.99 -21.12
CA VAL A 187 23.80 -12.62 -22.55
C VAL A 187 25.03 -13.17 -23.29
N LEU A 188 26.21 -13.12 -22.67
CA LEU A 188 27.44 -13.64 -23.25
C LEU A 188 27.40 -15.18 -23.39
N CYS A 189 26.87 -15.88 -22.39
CA CYS A 189 26.65 -17.32 -22.46
C CYS A 189 25.65 -17.71 -23.57
N LEU A 190 24.52 -17.00 -23.67
CA LEU A 190 23.50 -17.27 -24.69
C LEU A 190 24.04 -17.02 -26.11
N THR A 191 24.78 -15.93 -26.31
CA THR A 191 25.42 -15.66 -27.61
C THR A 191 26.49 -16.71 -27.95
N PHE A 192 27.29 -17.15 -26.97
CA PHE A 192 28.28 -18.21 -27.20
C PHE A 192 27.64 -19.55 -27.56
N LEU A 193 26.53 -19.91 -26.90
CA LEU A 193 25.76 -21.11 -27.22
C LEU A 193 25.15 -21.03 -28.63
N ALA A 194 24.60 -19.88 -29.02
CA ALA A 194 24.05 -19.66 -30.36
C ALA A 194 25.13 -19.79 -31.45
N VAL A 195 26.30 -19.19 -31.25
CA VAL A 195 27.45 -19.31 -32.18
C VAL A 195 27.93 -20.76 -32.28
N ARG A 196 27.96 -21.49 -31.16
CA ARG A 196 28.40 -22.89 -31.14
C ARG A 196 27.38 -23.80 -31.84
N TRP A 197 26.09 -23.53 -31.68
CA TRP A 197 25.02 -24.24 -32.39
C TRP A 197 25.07 -23.99 -33.90
N ALA A 198 25.23 -22.73 -34.33
CA ALA A 198 25.34 -22.37 -35.75
C ALA A 198 26.54 -23.05 -36.44
N ARG A 199 27.72 -23.10 -35.78
CA ARG A 199 28.89 -23.84 -36.30
C ARG A 199 28.66 -25.35 -36.35
N GLY A 200 27.80 -25.90 -35.50
CA GLY A 200 27.43 -27.31 -35.51
C GLY A 200 26.63 -27.72 -36.74
N GLN A 201 25.68 -26.88 -37.19
CA GLN A 201 24.84 -27.19 -38.36
C GLN A 201 25.63 -27.23 -39.68
N SER A 202 26.59 -26.32 -39.87
CA SER A 202 27.42 -26.32 -41.10
C SER A 202 28.20 -27.61 -41.34
N ARG A 203 28.41 -28.45 -40.31
CA ARG A 203 29.14 -29.72 -40.41
C ARG A 203 28.23 -30.91 -40.76
N GLN A 204 26.90 -30.75 -40.72
CA GLN A 204 25.96 -31.81 -41.11
C GLN A 204 25.50 -31.69 -42.56
N GLU A 205 25.39 -30.48 -43.11
CA GLU A 205 25.03 -30.27 -44.51
C GLU A 205 26.07 -30.86 -45.48
N GLU A 206 27.37 -30.83 -45.13
CA GLU A 206 28.43 -31.44 -45.94
C GLU A 206 28.35 -32.98 -45.99
N LYS A 207 27.63 -33.63 -45.05
CA LYS A 207 27.44 -35.10 -45.05
C LYS A 207 26.18 -35.56 -45.77
N GLU A 208 25.23 -34.66 -46.02
CA GLU A 208 23.95 -35.02 -46.64
C GLU A 208 23.98 -34.87 -48.18
N GLU A 209 24.97 -34.18 -48.74
CA GLU A 209 25.14 -34.02 -50.20
C GLU A 209 25.83 -35.24 -50.87
N GLU A 210 26.57 -36.06 -50.13
CA GLU A 210 27.24 -37.26 -50.67
C GLU A 210 26.29 -38.48 -50.82
N GLN A 211 25.05 -38.40 -50.31
CA GLN A 211 24.13 -39.56 -50.23
C GLN A 211 22.81 -39.40 -51.00
N LYS A 212 22.75 -38.53 -52.02
CA LYS A 212 21.60 -38.43 -52.94
C LYS A 212 21.94 -38.95 -54.34
N GLY A 213 21.89 -40.27 -54.47
CA GLY A 213 21.73 -40.95 -55.77
C GLY A 213 20.37 -40.66 -56.43
N PRO A 214 20.20 -41.02 -57.71
CA PRO A 214 19.20 -40.43 -58.60
C PRO A 214 17.75 -40.78 -58.23
N LYS A 215 16.89 -39.77 -58.34
CA LYS A 215 15.46 -39.81 -58.05
C LYS A 215 14.69 -40.54 -59.17
N THR A 216 13.91 -41.55 -58.80
CA THR A 216 12.87 -42.14 -59.64
C THR A 216 11.54 -41.42 -59.39
N VAL A 217 10.87 -41.08 -60.49
CA VAL A 217 9.60 -40.35 -60.59
C VAL A 217 8.42 -41.32 -60.66
N SER A 218 7.38 -41.07 -59.85
CA SER A 218 5.99 -41.55 -60.02
C SER A 218 5.15 -40.83 -58.94
N ASN A 219 4.33 -39.82 -59.19
CA ASN A 219 3.09 -39.69 -59.98
C ASN A 219 1.85 -40.36 -59.34
N GLU A 220 0.71 -39.65 -59.46
CA GLU A 220 -0.68 -39.98 -59.04
C GLU A 220 -0.96 -39.89 -57.54
N GLY A 221 -2.07 -39.31 -57.04
CA GLY A 221 -3.28 -38.78 -57.66
C GLY A 221 -4.41 -38.79 -56.60
N VAL A 222 -5.50 -38.05 -56.90
CA VAL A 222 -6.87 -38.14 -56.32
C VAL A 222 -7.08 -37.45 -54.95
N GLN A 223 -7.83 -36.36 -54.75
CA GLN A 223 -9.24 -35.93 -55.01
C GLN A 223 -10.24 -36.23 -53.86
N ASP A 224 -11.15 -35.24 -53.68
CA ASP A 224 -12.46 -35.23 -52.99
C ASP A 224 -12.49 -34.92 -51.48
N VAL A 225 -12.98 -33.74 -51.04
CA VAL A 225 -14.38 -33.24 -50.90
C VAL A 225 -15.13 -33.95 -49.76
N GLU A 226 -15.55 -33.22 -48.71
CA GLU A 226 -16.95 -33.19 -48.24
C GLU A 226 -17.21 -32.08 -47.18
N LEU A 227 -18.49 -31.70 -47.12
CA LEU A 227 -19.17 -30.54 -46.53
C LEU A 227 -19.84 -30.89 -45.17
N GLY A 228 -20.23 -29.88 -44.39
CA GLY A 228 -21.30 -29.95 -43.35
C GLY A 228 -20.84 -29.40 -41.99
N LYS A 229 -21.19 -28.17 -41.56
CA LYS A 229 -22.48 -27.66 -41.03
C LYS A 229 -23.14 -28.55 -39.98
N GLU A 230 -23.17 -28.08 -38.72
CA GLU A 230 -24.40 -28.00 -37.95
C GLU A 230 -24.34 -26.96 -36.82
N ILE A 231 -25.49 -26.34 -36.58
CA ILE A 231 -25.79 -25.25 -35.64
C ILE A 231 -26.83 -25.83 -34.67
N THR A 232 -26.74 -25.55 -33.37
CA THR A 232 -27.88 -25.52 -32.41
C THR A 232 -27.35 -24.84 -31.15
N SER A 233 -27.78 -23.61 -30.86
CA SER A 233 -28.97 -23.19 -30.10
C SER A 233 -28.88 -23.45 -28.61
#